data_AF-A0A8I0P1B0-F1
#
_entry.id   AF-A0A8I0P1B0-F1
#
_cell.length_a   1.000
_cell.length_b   1.000
_cell.length_c   1.000
_cell.angle_alpha   90.00
_cell.angle_beta   90.00
_cell.angle_gamma   90.00
#
_symmetry.space_group_name_H-M   'P 1'
#
loop_
_entity.id
_entity.type
_entity.pdbx_description
1 polymer ?
#
loop_
_entity_poly.entity_id
_entity_poly.type
_entity_poly.pdbx_seq_one_letter_code
_entity_poly.pdbx_strand_id
1 'polypeptide(L)'
;MRSETTTTAGAIEKVGGAQRGKAIIVLNPAEPPLIMRDTVFVLVDAPDPAAWSDIRQSIEKMVADVAAYVPGYRLKQQTQITEIPGDQPLDTLLEAGTRRPTHQVSVFLEVEGAAHYLPAYAGNLDIMTAAGLQVAERIAAAKADSR
;
A
#
# COMPACT_ATOMS: atom_id res chain seq x y z
N MET A 1 9.32 -18.55 -12.42
CA MET A 1 9.16 -17.79 -11.17
C MET A 1 9.08 -16.32 -11.55
N ARG A 2 8.01 -15.59 -11.18
CA ARG A 2 7.93 -14.13 -11.42
C ARG A 2 8.72 -13.41 -10.32
N SER A 3 9.29 -12.25 -10.61
CA SER A 3 9.96 -11.43 -9.58
C SER A 3 8.95 -10.91 -8.55
N GLU A 4 9.44 -10.46 -7.39
CA GLU A 4 8.65 -9.75 -6.38
C GLU A 4 7.94 -8.55 -7.02
N THR A 5 8.68 -7.67 -7.70
CA THR A 5 8.11 -6.51 -8.42
C THR A 5 7.01 -6.87 -9.44
N THR A 6 7.16 -7.97 -10.19
CA THR A 6 6.14 -8.42 -11.16
C THR A 6 4.89 -8.96 -10.46
N THR A 7 5.08 -9.65 -9.34
CA THR A 7 3.99 -10.24 -8.56
C THR A 7 3.21 -9.15 -7.83
N THR A 8 3.92 -8.20 -7.20
CA THR A 8 3.35 -7.04 -6.52
C THR A 8 2.58 -6.14 -7.49
N ALA A 9 3.13 -5.86 -8.68
CA ALA A 9 2.40 -5.12 -9.72
C ALA A 9 1.08 -5.81 -10.12
N GLY A 10 1.11 -7.13 -10.35
CA GLY A 10 -0.11 -7.88 -10.68
C GLY A 10 -1.13 -7.95 -9.53
N ALA A 11 -0.70 -7.90 -8.27
CA ALA A 11 -1.58 -7.83 -7.12
C ALA A 11 -2.24 -6.45 -6.96
N ILE A 12 -1.50 -5.36 -7.24
CA ILE A 12 -2.05 -4.00 -7.29
C ILE A 12 -3.22 -3.92 -8.28
N GLU A 13 -3.11 -4.60 -9.43
CA GLU A 13 -4.18 -4.67 -10.42
C GLU A 13 -5.33 -5.57 -9.96
N LYS A 14 -5.05 -6.83 -9.63
CA LYS A 14 -6.10 -7.84 -9.38
C LYS A 14 -6.82 -7.71 -8.03
N VAL A 15 -6.10 -7.25 -7.01
CA VAL A 15 -6.61 -7.12 -5.64
C VAL A 15 -6.86 -5.65 -5.30
N GLY A 16 -5.92 -4.77 -5.66
CA GLY A 16 -6.06 -3.33 -5.43
C GLY A 16 -7.04 -2.64 -6.38
N GLY A 17 -7.38 -3.26 -7.51
CA GLY A 17 -8.35 -2.74 -8.48
C GLY A 17 -7.83 -1.63 -9.39
N ALA A 18 -6.53 -1.35 -9.37
CA ALA A 18 -5.94 -0.40 -10.32
C ALA A 18 -5.99 -0.97 -11.74
N GLN A 19 -6.22 -0.11 -12.74
CA GLN A 19 -6.15 -0.53 -14.15
C GLN A 19 -4.73 -1.01 -14.52
N ARG A 20 -3.71 -0.39 -13.93
CA ARG A 20 -2.30 -0.72 -14.15
C ARG A 20 -1.50 -0.57 -12.87
N GLY A 21 -0.63 -1.54 -12.60
CA GLY A 21 0.23 -1.60 -11.42
C GLY A 21 1.71 -1.47 -11.76
N LYS A 22 2.47 -0.87 -10.83
CA LYS A 22 3.94 -0.87 -10.87
C LYS A 22 4.46 -1.00 -9.44
N ALA A 23 5.49 -1.82 -9.26
CA ALA A 23 6.20 -1.94 -8.00
C ALA A 23 7.70 -1.70 -8.21
N ILE A 24 8.31 -0.99 -7.25
CA ILE A 24 9.75 -0.72 -7.20
C ILE A 24 10.20 -1.10 -5.80
N ILE A 25 11.30 -1.85 -5.73
CA ILE A 25 11.97 -2.21 -4.48
C ILE A 25 13.34 -1.52 -4.43
N VAL A 26 13.65 -0.88 -3.31
CA VAL A 26 14.94 -0.21 -3.07
C VAL A 26 15.57 -0.84 -1.84
N LEU A 27 16.81 -1.33 -2.00
CA LEU A 27 17.60 -1.87 -0.91
C LEU A 27 18.59 -0.80 -0.44
N ASN A 28 18.55 -0.47 0.85
CA ASN A 28 19.40 0.56 1.43
C ASN A 28 20.26 -0.03 2.57
N PRO A 29 21.60 -0.10 2.41
CA PRO A 29 22.50 -0.69 3.40
C PRO A 29 22.97 0.31 4.49
N ALA A 30 22.19 1.33 4.80
CA ALA A 30 22.55 2.33 5.81
C ALA A 30 22.68 1.74 7.22
N GLU A 31 23.53 2.37 8.03
CA GLU A 31 23.70 2.09 9.46
C GLU A 31 23.40 3.36 10.28
N PRO A 32 22.45 3.33 11.24
CA PRO A 32 21.64 2.17 11.65
C PRO A 32 20.64 1.73 10.56
N PRO A 33 20.20 0.46 10.54
CA PRO A 33 19.27 -0.05 9.55
C PRO A 33 17.96 0.75 9.54
N LEU A 34 17.45 1.02 8.35
CA LEU A 34 16.23 1.80 8.18
C LEU A 34 14.99 0.95 8.48
N ILE A 35 14.01 1.55 9.17
CA ILE A 35 12.66 1.00 9.24
C ILE A 35 12.08 0.94 7.82
N MET A 36 11.34 -0.12 7.52
CA MET A 36 10.64 -0.27 6.24
C MET A 36 9.75 0.94 5.98
N ARG A 37 9.85 1.47 4.75
CA ARG A 37 8.96 2.52 4.25
C ARG A 37 8.36 2.08 2.92
N ASP A 38 7.07 2.33 2.79
CA ASP A 38 6.35 2.17 1.53
C ASP A 38 5.78 3.53 1.13
N THR A 39 5.86 3.86 -0.15
CA THR A 39 5.20 5.03 -0.71
C THR A 39 4.27 4.56 -1.82
N VAL A 40 2.98 4.86 -1.67
CA VAL A 40 1.96 4.48 -2.64
C VAL A 40 1.53 5.74 -3.38
N PHE A 41 1.68 5.71 -4.71
CA PHE A 41 1.15 6.73 -5.59
C PHE A 41 -0.05 6.17 -6.36
N VAL A 42 -1.18 6.87 -6.28
CA VAL A 42 -2.39 6.52 -7.03
C VAL A 42 -2.81 7.73 -7.86
N LEU A 43 -2.92 7.53 -9.17
CA LEU A 43 -3.43 8.54 -10.08
C LEU A 43 -4.95 8.40 -10.17
N VAL A 44 -5.68 9.47 -9.86
CA VAL A 44 -7.14 9.47 -9.76
C VAL A 44 -7.74 10.62 -10.55
N ASP A 45 -9.00 10.45 -10.97
CA ASP A 45 -9.83 11.56 -11.44
C ASP A 45 -10.68 12.08 -10.27
N ALA A 46 -10.15 13.04 -9.51
CA ALA A 46 -10.79 13.61 -8.33
C ALA A 46 -10.73 15.15 -8.35
N PRO A 47 -11.36 15.80 -9.35
CA PRO A 47 -11.31 17.25 -9.52
C PRO A 47 -12.10 18.00 -8.43
N ASP A 48 -13.01 17.31 -7.74
CA ASP A 48 -13.79 17.86 -6.64
C ASP A 48 -13.08 17.67 -5.30
N PRO A 49 -12.71 18.75 -4.59
CA PRO A 49 -12.12 18.68 -3.26
C PRO A 49 -12.99 17.97 -2.21
N ALA A 50 -14.32 17.89 -2.40
CA ALA A 50 -15.19 17.18 -1.48
C ALA A 50 -14.82 15.69 -1.37
N ALA A 51 -14.43 15.05 -2.48
CA ALA A 51 -14.02 13.65 -2.52
C ALA A 51 -12.70 13.39 -1.78
N TRP A 52 -11.89 14.41 -1.54
CA TRP A 52 -10.58 14.25 -0.90
C TRP A 52 -10.70 13.88 0.57
N SER A 53 -11.77 14.33 1.23
CA SER A 53 -12.06 13.93 2.61
C SER A 53 -12.34 12.43 2.70
N ASP A 54 -13.18 11.92 1.81
CA ASP A 54 -13.55 10.51 1.76
C ASP A 54 -12.35 9.61 1.43
N ILE A 55 -11.48 10.05 0.52
CA ILE A 55 -10.22 9.35 0.21
C ILE A 55 -9.35 9.23 1.47
N ARG A 56 -9.15 10.34 2.20
CA ARG A 56 -8.33 10.33 3.42
C ARG A 56 -8.94 9.43 4.49
N GLN A 57 -10.24 9.54 4.74
CA GLN A 57 -10.93 8.71 5.73
C GLN A 57 -10.87 7.23 5.37
N SER A 58 -11.03 6.88 4.09
CA SER A 58 -10.88 5.50 3.63
C SER A 58 -9.48 4.96 3.86
N ILE A 59 -8.44 5.78 3.63
CA ILE A 59 -7.04 5.40 3.87
C ILE A 59 -6.78 5.23 5.37
N GLU A 60 -7.25 6.15 6.21
CA GLU A 60 -7.11 6.07 7.67
C GLU A 60 -7.79 4.84 8.24
N LYS A 61 -9.00 4.52 7.76
CA LYS A 61 -9.69 3.28 8.13
C LYS A 61 -8.88 2.05 7.73
N MET A 62 -8.35 2.00 6.51
CA MET A 62 -7.53 0.87 6.06
C MET A 62 -6.25 0.73 6.89
N VAL A 63 -5.60 1.84 7.23
CA VAL A 63 -4.43 1.84 8.11
C VAL A 63 -4.78 1.27 9.48
N ALA A 64 -5.93 1.65 10.06
CA ALA A 64 -6.40 1.09 11.33
C ALA A 64 -6.72 -0.41 11.23
N ASP A 65 -7.37 -0.84 10.14
CA ASP A 65 -7.70 -2.25 9.89
C ASP A 65 -6.42 -3.11 9.77
N VAL A 66 -5.38 -2.60 9.12
CA VAL A 66 -4.06 -3.27 9.03
C VAL A 66 -3.33 -3.24 10.36
N ALA A 67 -3.36 -2.10 11.06
CA ALA A 67 -2.71 -1.93 12.36
C ALA A 67 -3.25 -2.90 13.42
N ALA A 68 -4.50 -3.36 13.28
CA ALA A 68 -5.09 -4.35 14.18
C ALA A 68 -4.33 -5.69 14.20
N TYR A 69 -3.65 -6.06 13.12
CA TYR A 69 -2.81 -7.27 13.06
C TYR A 69 -1.31 -6.98 12.82
N VAL A 70 -0.94 -5.74 12.47
CA VAL A 70 0.45 -5.25 12.40
C VAL A 70 0.57 -3.91 13.13
N PRO A 71 0.74 -3.89 14.46
CA PRO A 71 0.67 -2.65 15.26
C PRO A 71 1.64 -1.55 14.83
N GLY A 72 2.77 -1.89 14.21
CA GLY A 72 3.75 -0.94 13.70
C GLY A 72 3.43 -0.36 12.31
N TYR A 73 2.34 -0.78 11.66
CA TYR A 73 1.89 -0.24 10.37
C TYR A 73 1.17 1.08 10.56
N ARG A 74 1.75 2.18 10.08
CA ARG A 74 1.20 3.53 10.29
C ARG A 74 1.54 4.50 9.16
N LEU A 75 0.76 5.56 9.07
CA LEU A 75 1.09 6.71 8.24
C LEU A 75 2.31 7.42 8.79
N LYS A 76 3.34 7.60 7.96
CA LYS A 76 4.50 8.43 8.30
C LYS A 76 4.20 9.91 8.19
N GLN A 77 3.34 10.27 7.24
CA GLN A 77 2.91 11.63 6.94
C GLN A 77 1.43 11.62 6.59
N GLN A 78 0.78 12.78 6.70
CA GLN A 78 -0.58 12.95 6.21
C GLN A 78 -0.64 12.67 4.70
N THR A 79 -1.71 12.01 4.26
CA THR A 79 -1.97 11.74 2.85
C THR A 79 -2.02 13.05 2.06
N GLN A 80 -1.18 13.11 1.02
CA GLN A 80 -1.12 14.26 0.11
C GLN A 80 -2.00 13.98 -1.11
N ILE A 81 -2.76 14.98 -1.54
CA ILE A 81 -3.55 14.93 -2.78
C ILE A 81 -3.16 16.19 -3.56
N THR A 82 -2.51 16.00 -4.70
CA THR A 82 -1.93 17.08 -5.50
C THR A 82 -2.46 17.02 -6.91
N GLU A 83 -2.80 18.17 -7.48
CA GLU A 83 -3.15 18.29 -8.90
C GLU A 83 -1.95 17.84 -9.76
N ILE A 84 -2.24 17.13 -10.85
CA ILE A 84 -1.24 16.73 -11.85
C ILE A 84 -1.18 17.85 -12.90
N PRO A 85 -0.04 18.53 -13.06
CA PRO A 85 0.14 19.53 -14.11
C PRO A 85 -0.21 18.99 -15.50
N GLY A 86 -0.79 19.85 -16.34
CA GLY A 86 -1.25 19.46 -17.69
C GLY A 86 -0.13 18.98 -18.62
N ASP A 87 1.10 19.45 -18.39
CA ASP A 87 2.31 19.11 -19.15
C ASP A 87 3.08 17.91 -18.57
N GLN A 88 2.69 17.39 -17.40
CA GLN A 88 3.37 16.24 -16.81
C GLN A 88 3.19 14.99 -17.70
N PRO A 89 4.27 14.33 -18.15
CA PRO A 89 4.16 13.14 -18.98
C PRO A 89 3.67 11.95 -18.14
N LEU A 90 2.59 11.29 -18.61
CA LEU A 90 1.97 10.13 -17.96
C LEU A 90 1.81 8.93 -18.91
N ASP A 91 2.27 9.05 -20.15
CA ASP A 91 2.13 8.06 -21.23
C ASP A 91 2.67 6.68 -20.83
N THR A 92 3.77 6.64 -20.08
CA THR A 92 4.36 5.38 -19.60
C THR A 92 3.63 4.77 -18.41
N LEU A 93 2.65 5.46 -17.80
CA LEU A 93 1.91 5.03 -16.61
C LEU A 93 0.44 4.69 -16.90
N LEU A 94 -0.12 5.22 -17.99
CA LEU A 94 -1.50 4.98 -18.40
C LEU A 94 -1.60 3.91 -19.49
N GLU A 95 -2.76 3.29 -19.64
CA GLU A 95 -3.08 2.48 -20.81
C GLU A 95 -3.59 3.38 -21.95
N ALA A 96 -3.48 2.89 -23.18
CA ALA A 96 -3.96 3.63 -24.34
C ALA A 96 -5.48 3.83 -24.25
N GLY A 97 -5.93 5.09 -24.33
CA GLY A 97 -7.36 5.44 -24.25
C GLY A 97 -7.88 5.68 -22.83
N THR A 98 -7.06 5.51 -21.78
CA THR A 98 -7.44 5.89 -20.41
C THR A 98 -7.61 7.41 -20.32
N ARG A 99 -8.70 7.86 -19.69
CA ARG A 99 -8.91 9.29 -19.36
C ARG A 99 -7.75 9.78 -18.50
N ARG A 100 -7.20 10.95 -18.82
CA ARG A 100 -6.10 11.55 -18.06
C ARG A 100 -6.56 11.78 -16.60
N PRO A 101 -5.82 11.28 -15.59
CA PRO A 101 -6.09 11.56 -14.20
C PRO A 101 -5.85 13.04 -13.89
N THR A 102 -6.57 13.58 -12.92
CA THR A 102 -6.46 14.99 -12.52
C THR A 102 -5.56 15.17 -11.30
N HIS A 103 -5.48 14.16 -10.42
CA HIS A 103 -4.78 14.26 -9.14
C HIS A 103 -3.94 13.01 -8.86
N GLN A 104 -2.85 13.20 -8.10
CA GLN A 104 -2.06 12.13 -7.50
C GLN A 104 -2.33 12.10 -6.00
N VAL A 105 -2.75 10.94 -5.50
CA VAL A 105 -2.78 10.62 -4.07
C VAL A 105 -1.45 10.00 -3.70
N SER A 106 -0.78 10.55 -2.69
CA SER A 106 0.50 10.06 -2.18
C SER A 106 0.35 9.65 -0.71
N VAL A 107 0.57 8.37 -0.44
CA VAL A 107 0.50 7.78 0.90
C VAL A 107 1.90 7.34 1.33
N PHE A 108 2.34 7.81 2.49
CA PHE A 108 3.66 7.50 3.05
C PHE A 108 3.48 6.64 4.28
N LEU A 109 3.99 5.42 4.24
CA LEU A 109 3.86 4.43 5.30
C LEU A 109 5.22 4.15 5.92
N GLU A 110 5.21 3.84 7.21
CA GLU A 110 6.29 3.12 7.86
C GLU A 110 5.74 1.87 8.54
N VAL A 111 6.55 0.81 8.52
CA VAL A 111 6.20 -0.48 9.11
C VAL A 111 7.29 -0.89 10.07
N GLU A 112 6.99 -0.79 11.35
CA GLU A 112 7.84 -1.29 12.43
C GLU A 112 7.44 -2.73 12.77
N GLY A 113 8.43 -3.62 12.84
CA GLY A 113 8.23 -5.00 13.24
C GLY A 113 7.94 -5.12 14.73
N ALA A 114 7.19 -6.16 15.11
CA ALA A 114 6.90 -6.56 16.49
C ALA A 114 8.12 -7.13 17.22
N ALA A 115 9.22 -7.35 16.51
CA ALA A 115 10.49 -7.85 17.03
C ALA A 115 10.44 -9.24 17.67
N HIS A 116 9.53 -10.11 17.21
CA HIS A 116 9.35 -11.46 17.76
C HIS A 116 10.56 -12.39 17.49
N TYR A 117 11.22 -12.22 16.35
CA TYR A 117 12.40 -13.02 15.97
C TYR A 117 13.50 -12.16 15.33
N LEU A 118 13.13 -11.23 14.44
CA LEU A 118 14.05 -10.25 13.85
C LEU A 118 13.93 -8.90 14.55
N PRO A 119 14.91 -7.99 14.42
CA PRO A 119 14.82 -6.65 15.01
C PRO A 119 13.64 -5.83 14.46
N ALA A 120 13.20 -4.81 15.20
CA ALA A 120 12.04 -3.96 14.85
C ALA A 120 12.14 -3.26 13.46
N TYR A 121 13.33 -3.09 12.90
CA TYR A 121 13.48 -2.54 11.54
C TYR A 121 13.00 -3.50 10.44
N ALA A 122 12.89 -4.80 10.72
CA ALA A 122 12.50 -5.85 9.76
C ALA A 122 10.97 -5.96 9.56
N GLY A 123 10.26 -4.83 9.56
CA GLY A 123 8.81 -4.77 9.42
C GLY A 123 8.28 -5.38 8.11
N ASN A 124 9.12 -5.49 7.08
CA ASN A 124 8.79 -6.14 5.81
C ASN A 124 8.49 -7.64 5.96
N LEU A 125 9.10 -8.32 6.94
CA LEU A 125 8.84 -9.73 7.21
C LEU A 125 7.65 -9.90 8.15
N ASP A 126 7.53 -9.02 9.13
CA ASP A 126 6.43 -9.07 10.10
C ASP A 126 5.07 -8.80 9.43
N ILE A 127 4.98 -7.85 8.49
CA ILE A 127 3.74 -7.60 7.75
C ILE A 127 3.28 -8.82 6.94
N MET A 128 4.22 -9.55 6.31
CA MET A 128 3.90 -10.75 5.53
C MET A 128 3.44 -11.90 6.41
N THR A 129 4.15 -12.15 7.52
CA THR A 129 3.84 -13.26 8.42
C THR A 129 2.55 -13.02 9.21
N ALA A 130 2.32 -11.80 9.69
CA ALA A 130 1.09 -11.41 10.35
C ALA A 130 -0.13 -11.51 9.42
N ALA A 131 -0.01 -11.07 8.16
CA ALA A 131 -1.09 -11.23 7.18
C ALA A 131 -1.39 -12.71 6.90
N GLY A 132 -0.36 -13.56 6.80
CA GLY A 132 -0.52 -15.01 6.64
C GLY A 132 -1.27 -15.65 7.81
N LEU A 133 -0.91 -15.29 9.04
CA LEU A 133 -1.59 -15.77 10.24
C LEU A 133 -3.06 -15.32 10.29
N GLN A 134 -3.32 -14.03 10.07
CA GLN A 134 -4.66 -13.45 10.07
C GLN A 134 -5.59 -14.13 9.05
N VAL A 135 -5.09 -14.45 7.85
CA VAL A 135 -5.87 -15.19 6.84
C VAL A 135 -6.15 -16.62 7.29
N ALA A 136 -5.16 -17.32 7.85
CA ALA A 136 -5.34 -18.68 8.33
C ALA A 136 -6.37 -18.76 9.47
N GLU A 137 -6.33 -17.81 10.41
CA GLU A 137 -7.30 -17.71 11.51
C GLU A 137 -8.73 -17.49 10.99
N ARG A 138 -8.92 -16.62 10.00
CA ARG A 138 -10.24 -16.40 9.37
C ARG A 138 -10.76 -17.65 8.68
N ILE A 139 -9.90 -18.40 7.98
CA ILE A 139 -10.29 -19.67 7.35
C ILE A 139 -10.70 -20.69 8.42
N ALA A 140 -9.97 -20.76 9.53
CA ALA A 140 -10.28 -21.68 10.63
C ALA A 140 -11.63 -21.34 11.28
N ALA A 141 -11.89 -20.05 11.57
CA ALA A 141 -13.16 -19.59 12.13
C ALA A 141 -14.34 -19.90 11.20
N ALA A 142 -14.25 -19.57 9.90
CA ALA A 142 -15.32 -19.83 8.94
C ALA A 142 -15.67 -21.33 8.81
N LYS A 143 -14.67 -22.22 8.94
CA LYS A 143 -14.89 -23.67 8.95
C LYS A 143 -15.56 -24.17 10.23
N ALA A 144 -15.31 -23.51 11.37
CA ALA A 144 -15.95 -23.84 12.64
C ALA A 144 -17.43 -23.45 12.64
N ASP A 145 -17.76 -22.28 12.08
CA ASP A 145 -19.13 -21.76 11.99
C ASP A 145 -20.00 -22.51 10.97
N SER A 146 -19.38 -23.26 10.05
CA SER A 146 -20.06 -24.07 9.02
C SER A 146 -20.34 -25.52 9.46
N ARG A 147 -20.06 -25.88 10.71
CA ARG A 147 -20.31 -27.20 11.31
C ARG A 147 -21.47 -27.15 12.29
#